data_AF-G8R4W5-F1
#
_entry.id   AF-G8R4W5-F1
#
_cell.length_a   1.000
_cell.length_b   1.000
_cell.length_c   1.000
_cell.angle_alpha   90.00
_cell.angle_beta   90.00
_cell.angle_gamma   90.00
#
_symmetry.space_group_name_H-M   'P 1'
#
loop_
_entity.id
_entity.type
_entity.pdbx_description
1 polymer ?
#
loop_
_entity_poly.entity_id
_entity_poly.type
_entity_poly.pdbx_seq_one_letter_code
_entity_poly.pdbx_strand_id
1 'polypeptide(L)' 'MAKKAFALRIDEEMLKAVEKWAADEFRSTNGQLEWLINKALKDAGRAKK' A
#
# COMPACT_ATOMS: atom_id res chain seq x y z
N MET A 1 -13.86 -4.94 9.69
CA MET A 1 -13.71 -3.50 10.01
C MET A 1 -13.90 -2.70 8.73
N ALA A 2 -14.60 -1.57 8.77
CA ALA A 2 -14.80 -0.73 7.59
C ALA A 2 -13.49 -0.02 7.22
N LYS A 3 -13.12 -0.02 5.93
CA LYS A 3 -11.96 0.73 5.42
C LYS A 3 -12.34 2.20 5.30
N LYS A 4 -11.48 3.10 5.80
CA LYS A 4 -11.66 4.56 5.67
C LYS A 4 -10.91 5.04 4.44
N ALA A 5 -11.62 5.66 3.50
CA ALA A 5 -10.99 6.31 2.36
C ALA A 5 -10.20 7.55 2.85
N PHE A 6 -8.99 7.73 2.31
CA PHE A 6 -8.17 8.91 2.55
C PHE A 6 -7.46 9.29 1.25
N ALA A 7 -7.30 10.60 1.00
CA ALA A 7 -6.54 11.07 -0.14
C ALA A 7 -5.05 11.06 0.21
N LEU A 8 -4.29 10.12 -0.37
CA LEU A 8 -2.85 10.07 -0.25
C LEU A 8 -2.21 11.04 -1.25
N ARG A 9 -1.41 11.99 -0.75
CA ARG A 9 -0.49 12.75 -1.62
C ARG A 9 0.76 11.91 -1.80
N ILE A 10 1.06 11.52 -3.04
CA ILE A 10 2.17 10.68 -3.42
C ILE A 10 2.79 11.21 -4.71
N ASP A 11 4.09 11.02 -4.86
CA ASP A 11 4.80 11.29 -6.10
C ASP A 11 4.26 10.43 -7.26
N GLU A 12 4.19 10.99 -8.47
CA GLU A 12 3.60 10.30 -9.63
C GLU A 12 4.44 9.10 -10.07
N GLU A 13 5.77 9.21 -10.08
CA GLU A 13 6.64 8.11 -10.49
C GLU A 13 6.58 6.97 -9.47
N MET A 14 6.51 7.31 -8.19
CA MET A 14 6.30 6.35 -7.12
C MET A 14 4.97 5.60 -7.29
N LEU A 15 3.88 6.31 -7.62
CA LEU A 15 2.59 5.66 -7.85
C LEU A 15 2.65 4.69 -9.04
N LYS A 16 3.25 5.10 -10.16
CA LYS A 16 3.43 4.23 -11.34
C LYS A 16 4.23 2.97 -11.01
N ALA A 17 5.28 3.09 -10.19
CA ALA A 17 6.06 1.93 -9.75
C ALA A 17 5.21 0.96 -8.90
N VAL A 18 4.36 1.48 -8.00
CA VAL A 18 3.44 0.67 -7.20
C VAL A 18 2.36 0.02 -8.06
N GLU A 19 1.81 0.73 -9.05
CA GLU A 19 0.82 0.20 -10.00
C GLU A 19 1.40 -0.95 -10.82
N LYS A 20 2.62 -0.79 -11.35
CA LYS A 20 3.32 -1.85 -12.06
C LYS A 20 3.53 -3.07 -11.18
N TRP A 21 4.03 -2.89 -9.97
CA TRP A 21 4.22 -4.00 -9.03
C TRP A 21 2.90 -4.70 -8.68
N ALA A 22 1.83 -3.94 -8.46
CA ALA A 22 0.50 -4.50 -8.23
C ALA A 22 0.05 -5.35 -9.42
N ALA A 23 0.24 -4.87 -10.66
CA ALA A 23 -0.09 -5.59 -11.88
C ALA A 23 0.72 -6.88 -12.04
N ASP A 24 2.03 -6.83 -11.78
CA ASP A 24 2.94 -7.99 -11.85
C ASP A 24 2.52 -9.11 -10.88
N GLU A 25 1.85 -8.76 -9.78
CA GLU A 25 1.37 -9.69 -8.76
C GLU A 25 -0.15 -9.97 -8.82
N PHE A 26 -0.83 -9.54 -9.89
CA PHE A 26 -2.29 -9.67 -10.08
C PHE A 26 -3.12 -9.10 -8.90
N ARG A 27 -2.71 -7.95 -8.36
CA ARG A 27 -3.38 -7.23 -7.28
C ARG A 27 -3.87 -5.86 -7.75
N SER A 28 -4.81 -5.27 -7.00
CA SER A 28 -5.15 -3.85 -7.18
C SER A 28 -4.09 -2.95 -6.53
N THR A 29 -3.92 -1.74 -7.05
CA THR A 29 -3.02 -0.73 -6.47
C THR A 29 -3.34 -0.45 -5.00
N ASN A 30 -4.62 -0.35 -4.65
CA ASN A 30 -5.04 -0.19 -3.25
C ASN A 30 -4.66 -1.39 -2.37
N GLY A 31 -4.80 -2.62 -2.89
CA GLY A 31 -4.37 -3.82 -2.18
C GLY A 31 -2.86 -3.86 -1.98
N GLN A 32 -2.09 -3.42 -2.97
CA GLN A 32 -0.64 -3.33 -2.89
C GLN A 32 -0.19 -2.30 -1.85
N LEU A 33 -0.80 -1.10 -1.85
CA LEU A 33 -0.54 -0.06 -0.84
C LEU A 33 -0.87 -0.55 0.57
N GLU A 34 -2.00 -1.24 0.75
CA GLU A 34 -2.37 -1.81 2.06
C GLU A 34 -1.36 -2.86 2.53
N TRP A 35 -0.91 -3.74 1.64
CA TRP A 35 0.13 -4.72 1.96
C TRP A 35 1.45 -4.06 2.33
N LEU A 36 1.89 -3.06 1.55
CA LEU A 36 3.11 -2.30 1.80
C LEU A 36 3.10 -1.60 3.16
N ILE A 37 2.01 -0.89 3.46
CA ILE A 37 1.85 -0.19 4.73
C ILE A 37 1.84 -1.20 5.89
N ASN A 38 1.10 -2.31 5.77
CA ASN A 38 1.05 -3.33 6.81
C ASN A 38 2.43 -3.96 7.05
N LYS A 39 3.14 -4.31 5.97
CA LYS A 39 4.51 -4.83 6.05
C LYS A 39 5.44 -3.83 6.74
N ALA A 40 5.44 -2.56 6.31
CA ALA A 40 6.27 -1.51 6.91
C ALA A 40 5.96 -1.29 8.39
N LEU A 41 4.68 -1.32 8.80
CA LEU A 41 4.28 -1.22 10.20
C LEU A 41 4.78 -2.42 11.02
N LYS A 42 4.71 -3.65 10.48
CA LYS A 42 5.24 -4.84 11.15
C LYS A 42 6.76 -4.77 11.30
N ASP A 43 7.47 -4.45 10.22
CA ASP A 43 8.92 -4.34 10.18
C ASP A 43 9.42 -3.26 11.16
N ALA A 44 8.66 -2.16 11.32
CA ALA A 44 8.95 -1.10 12.27
C ALA A 44 8.48 -1.39 13.71
N GLY A 45 7.87 -2.55 13.99
CA GLY A 45 7.30 -2.88 15.30
C GLY A 45 6.11 -1.98 15.71
N ARG A 46 5.43 -1.38 14.74
CA ARG A 46 4.30 -0.44 14.92
C ARG A 46 2.93 -1.06 14.60
N ALA A 47 2.90 -2.27 14.06
CA ALA A 47 1.65 -3.01 13.91
C ALA A 47 1.07 -3.32 15.30
N LYS A 48 -0.23 -3.08 15.49
CA LYS A 48 -0.93 -3.54 16.70
C LYS A 48 -0.82 -5.06 16.79
N LYS A 49 -0.60 -5.58 18.00
CA LYS A 49 -0.77 -7.00 18.33
C LYS A 49 -2.24 -7.39 18.20
#